data_AF-A0AA39U2D2-F1
#
_entry.id   AF-A0AA39U2D2-F1
#
_cell.length_a   1.000
_cell.length_b   1.000
_cell.length_c   1.000
_cell.angle_alpha   90.00
_cell.angle_beta   90.00
_cell.angle_gamma   90.00
#
_symmetry.space_group_name_H-M   'P 1'
#
loop_
_entity.id
_entity.type
_entity.pdbx_description
1 polymer ?
#
loop_
_entity_poly.entity_id
_entity_poly.type
_entity_poly.pdbx_seq_one_letter_code
_entity_poly.pdbx_strand_id
1 'polypeptide(L)'
;QDSKHALKTFQNNIFTGAQVLTLGSFNATYQHVHGIAMQPNSPLYNCDVIKYNKQDDNTASQIFSADTLEKAMENTEDYLGLIVYLFVFGEFVDALQSCMMAHKHHVQIALRTKLFLDTWK
;
A
#
# COMPACT_ATOMS: atom_id res chain seq x y z
N GLN A 1 10.85 10.22 -11.02
CA GLN A 1 9.41 10.37 -10.73
C GLN A 1 9.25 10.95 -9.34
N ASP A 2 8.17 11.71 -9.10
CA ASP A 2 7.82 12.24 -7.78
C ASP A 2 7.25 11.12 -6.86
N SER A 3 7.38 11.29 -5.54
CA SER A 3 6.97 10.34 -4.51
C SER A 3 5.46 10.04 -4.54
N LYS A 4 4.63 11.06 -4.79
CA LYS A 4 3.17 10.89 -4.96
C LYS A 4 2.83 10.04 -6.18
N HIS A 5 3.60 10.19 -7.26
CA HIS A 5 3.43 9.37 -8.44
C HIS A 5 3.82 7.91 -8.18
N ALA A 6 4.84 7.66 -7.35
CA ALA A 6 5.19 6.30 -6.94
C ALA A 6 4.03 5.64 -6.16
N LEU A 7 3.41 6.35 -5.21
CA LEU A 7 2.27 5.84 -4.45
C LEU A 7 1.09 5.46 -5.34
N LYS A 8 0.76 6.31 -6.32
CA LYS A 8 -0.26 6.01 -7.35
C LYS A 8 0.10 4.79 -8.19
N THR A 9 1.38 4.59 -8.48
CA THR A 9 1.84 3.39 -9.20
C THR A 9 1.62 2.14 -8.37
N PHE A 10 1.98 2.16 -7.08
CA PHE A 10 1.76 1.04 -6.17
C PHE A 10 0.26 0.72 -6.00
N GLN A 11 -0.58 1.75 -5.84
CA GLN A 11 -2.02 1.57 -5.84
C GLN A 11 -2.51 0.90 -7.13
N ASN A 12 -2.13 1.44 -8.29
CA ASN A 12 -2.57 0.91 -9.58
C ASN A 12 -2.13 -0.54 -9.83
N ASN A 13 -0.99 -0.96 -9.25
CA ASN A 13 -0.54 -2.36 -9.32
C ASN A 13 -1.49 -3.30 -8.57
N ILE A 14 -2.02 -2.91 -7.40
CA ILE A 14 -3.02 -3.70 -6.66
C ILE A 14 -4.35 -3.77 -7.44
N PHE A 15 -4.73 -2.67 -8.08
CA PHE A 15 -6.02 -2.51 -8.76
C PHE A 15 -6.05 -3.03 -10.20
N THR A 16 -4.90 -3.42 -10.74
CA THR A 16 -4.81 -4.01 -12.06
C THR A 16 -5.36 -5.44 -12.02
N GLY A 17 -6.64 -5.62 -12.37
CA GLY A 17 -7.27 -6.93 -12.41
C GLY A 17 -6.69 -7.91 -13.44
N ALA A 18 -5.76 -7.46 -14.29
CA ALA A 18 -5.09 -8.31 -15.28
C ALA A 18 -3.90 -9.10 -14.71
N GLN A 19 -3.37 -8.71 -13.54
CA GLN A 19 -2.22 -9.35 -12.91
C GLN A 19 -2.45 -9.46 -11.40
N VAL A 20 -2.10 -10.59 -10.81
CA VAL A 20 -2.18 -10.79 -9.36
C VAL A 20 -0.82 -10.47 -8.76
N LEU A 21 -0.80 -9.61 -7.74
CA LEU A 21 0.41 -9.26 -7.02
C LEU A 21 0.72 -10.34 -6.00
N THR A 22 1.70 -11.19 -6.27
CA THR A 22 2.07 -12.34 -5.43
C THR A 22 3.26 -12.02 -4.56
N LEU A 23 3.19 -12.29 -3.26
CA LEU A 23 4.26 -12.12 -2.29
C LEU A 23 4.59 -13.48 -1.65
N GLY A 24 5.45 -14.25 -2.34
CA GLY A 24 5.64 -15.66 -2.02
C GLY A 24 4.33 -16.43 -2.19
N SER A 25 3.85 -17.05 -1.11
CA SER A 25 2.58 -17.80 -1.08
C SER A 25 1.35 -16.91 -0.86
N PHE A 26 1.53 -15.61 -0.61
CA PHE A 26 0.45 -14.67 -0.34
C PHE A 26 0.17 -13.79 -1.55
N ASN A 27 -0.95 -13.07 -1.53
CA ASN A 27 -1.27 -12.11 -2.59
C ASN A 27 -1.82 -10.80 -2.03
N ALA A 28 -1.68 -9.74 -2.81
CA ALA A 28 -2.35 -8.46 -2.61
C ALA A 28 -3.21 -8.20 -3.85
N THR A 29 -4.52 -8.05 -3.65
CA THR A 29 -5.46 -7.91 -4.75
C THR A 29 -6.44 -6.78 -4.48
N TYR A 30 -7.07 -6.29 -5.55
CA TYR A 30 -8.22 -5.41 -5.46
C TYR A 30 -9.31 -5.95 -4.51
N GLN A 31 -9.54 -7.27 -4.51
CA GLN A 31 -10.58 -7.87 -3.68
C GLN A 31 -10.29 -7.69 -2.18
N HIS A 32 -9.03 -7.74 -1.75
CA HIS A 32 -8.66 -7.48 -0.37
C HIS A 32 -8.95 -6.02 0.03
N VAL A 33 -8.55 -5.05 -0.81
CA VAL A 33 -8.81 -3.62 -0.57
C VAL A 33 -10.31 -3.32 -0.57
N HIS A 34 -11.06 -3.93 -1.50
CA HIS A 34 -12.51 -3.83 -1.53
C HIS A 34 -13.16 -4.47 -0.30
N GLY A 35 -12.67 -5.62 0.15
CA GLY A 35 -13.12 -6.28 1.37
C GLY A 35 -12.99 -5.36 2.59
N ILE A 36 -11.82 -4.72 2.76
CA ILE A 36 -11.58 -3.74 3.82
C ILE A 36 -12.56 -2.57 3.71
N ALA A 37 -12.74 -2.00 2.50
CA ALA A 37 -13.63 -0.86 2.29
C ALA A 37 -15.09 -1.14 2.64
N MET A 38 -15.55 -2.39 2.53
CA MET A 38 -16.92 -2.79 2.85
C MET A 38 -17.12 -3.12 4.35
N GLN A 39 -16.05 -3.19 5.15
CA GLN A 39 -16.16 -3.49 6.56
C GLN A 39 -16.73 -2.29 7.36
N PRO A 40 -17.45 -2.54 8.47
CA PRO A 40 -17.83 -1.50 9.41
C PRO A 40 -16.59 -0.77 9.94
N ASN A 41 -16.70 0.56 10.06
CA ASN A 41 -15.61 1.44 10.50
C ASN A 41 -14.35 1.34 9.63
N SER A 42 -14.50 1.05 8.34
CA SER A 42 -13.41 1.14 7.38
C SER A 42 -12.89 2.59 7.26
N PRO A 43 -11.56 2.80 7.24
CA PRO A 43 -10.97 4.09 6.91
C PRO A 43 -11.09 4.43 5.41
N LEU A 44 -11.42 3.46 4.56
CA LEU A 44 -11.62 3.64 3.13
C LEU A 44 -13.08 3.95 2.81
N TYR A 45 -13.31 4.91 1.90
CA TYR A 45 -14.63 5.17 1.34
C TYR A 45 -14.88 4.34 0.09
N ASN A 46 -16.16 4.16 -0.25
CA ASN A 46 -16.55 3.46 -1.48
C ASN A 46 -15.94 4.11 -2.73
N CYS A 47 -15.79 5.43 -2.77
CA CYS A 47 -15.18 6.15 -3.89
C CYS A 47 -13.67 5.93 -4.01
N ASP A 48 -13.00 5.51 -2.93
CA ASP A 48 -11.57 5.21 -2.94
C ASP A 48 -11.25 3.89 -3.65
N VAL A 49 -12.25 3.03 -3.80
CA VAL A 49 -12.08 1.69 -4.37
C VAL A 49 -12.95 1.48 -5.61
N ILE A 50 -14.22 1.87 -5.56
CA ILE A 50 -15.18 1.69 -6.64
C ILE A 50 -15.14 2.90 -7.56
N LYS A 51 -14.79 2.66 -8.84
CA LYS A 51 -14.62 3.72 -9.86
C LYS A 51 -13.66 4.83 -9.39
N TYR A 52 -12.64 4.45 -8.63
CA TYR A 52 -11.65 5.37 -8.09
C TYR A 52 -10.96 6.18 -9.20
N ASN A 53 -10.61 7.42 -8.88
CA ASN A 53 -9.83 8.25 -9.79
C ASN A 53 -8.35 7.86 -9.70
N LYS A 54 -7.82 7.26 -10.78
CA LYS A 54 -6.41 6.81 -10.85
C LYS A 54 -5.36 7.91 -10.70
N GLN A 55 -5.76 9.17 -10.82
CA GLN A 55 -4.88 10.33 -10.67
C GLN A 55 -4.97 11.00 -9.29
N ASP A 56 -5.92 10.59 -8.45
CA ASP A 56 -6.17 11.18 -7.14
C ASP A 56 -5.13 10.75 -6.12
N ASP A 57 -4.33 11.71 -5.66
CA ASP A 57 -3.31 11.49 -4.63
C ASP A 57 -3.93 11.17 -3.27
N ASN A 58 -5.12 11.70 -2.97
CA ASN A 58 -5.76 11.54 -1.68
C ASN A 58 -6.23 10.10 -1.50
N THR A 59 -6.88 9.52 -2.52
CA THR A 59 -7.26 8.10 -2.50
C THR A 59 -6.05 7.18 -2.34
N ALA A 60 -4.95 7.45 -3.05
CA ALA A 60 -3.72 6.68 -2.88
C ALA A 60 -3.20 6.80 -1.43
N SER A 61 -3.17 8.02 -0.88
CA SER A 61 -2.73 8.26 0.49
C SER A 61 -3.61 7.55 1.53
N GLN A 62 -4.93 7.51 1.32
CA GLN A 62 -5.86 6.82 2.21
C GLN A 62 -5.65 5.31 2.20
N ILE A 63 -5.38 4.70 1.03
CA ILE A 63 -5.10 3.25 0.93
C ILE A 63 -3.81 2.86 1.66
N PHE A 64 -2.79 3.71 1.58
CA PHE A 64 -1.50 3.47 2.25
C PHE A 64 -1.41 4.09 3.65
N SER A 65 -2.53 4.56 4.21
CA SER A 65 -2.54 5.16 5.55
C SER A 65 -2.31 4.12 6.64
N ALA A 66 -1.82 4.58 7.79
CA ALA A 66 -1.68 3.76 8.98
C ALA A 66 -3.02 3.15 9.42
N ASP A 67 -4.13 3.90 9.31
CA ASP A 67 -5.47 3.43 9.67
C ASP A 67 -5.90 2.25 8.79
N THR A 68 -5.64 2.31 7.47
CA THR A 68 -5.94 1.21 6.54
C THR A 68 -5.08 -0.01 6.82
N LEU A 69 -3.81 0.19 7.18
CA LEU A 69 -2.92 -0.88 7.59
C LEU A 69 -3.41 -1.55 8.89
N GLU A 70 -3.78 -0.76 9.90
CA GLU A 70 -4.33 -1.26 11.17
C GLU A 70 -5.61 -2.07 10.92
N LYS A 71 -6.51 -1.56 10.07
CA LYS A 71 -7.73 -2.26 9.70
C LYS A 71 -7.46 -3.59 9.00
N ALA A 72 -6.45 -3.64 8.12
CA ALA A 72 -6.04 -4.89 7.47
C ALA A 72 -5.48 -5.90 8.48
N MET A 73 -4.76 -5.43 9.50
CA MET A 73 -4.17 -6.30 10.54
C MET A 73 -5.20 -7.01 11.42
N GLU A 74 -6.44 -6.51 11.52
CA GLU A 74 -7.54 -7.21 12.20
C GLU A 74 -7.79 -8.62 11.63
N ASN A 75 -7.50 -8.85 10.34
CA ASN A 75 -7.64 -10.15 9.66
C ASN A 75 -6.34 -10.52 8.94
N THR A 76 -5.27 -10.71 9.74
CA THR A 76 -3.92 -10.93 9.21
C THR A 76 -3.82 -12.17 8.30
N GLU A 77 -4.56 -13.25 8.58
CA GLU A 77 -4.50 -14.48 7.78
C GLU A 77 -4.93 -14.26 6.32
N ASP A 78 -5.99 -13.48 6.11
CA ASP A 78 -6.53 -13.19 4.78
C ASP A 78 -5.73 -12.09 4.06
N TYR A 79 -5.19 -11.13 4.81
CA TYR A 79 -4.61 -9.91 4.25
C TYR A 79 -3.09 -9.81 4.39
N LEU A 80 -2.37 -10.86 4.79
CA LEU A 80 -0.92 -10.78 5.04
C LEU A 80 -0.14 -10.19 3.86
N GLY A 81 -0.43 -10.62 2.64
CA GLY A 81 0.20 -10.07 1.44
C GLY A 81 -0.08 -8.58 1.27
N LEU A 82 -1.33 -8.16 1.45
CA LEU A 82 -1.71 -6.75 1.39
C LEU A 82 -1.04 -5.93 2.52
N ILE A 83 -1.00 -6.43 3.75
CA ILE A 83 -0.36 -5.79 4.91
C ILE A 83 1.12 -5.52 4.63
N VAL A 84 1.85 -6.55 4.18
CA VAL A 84 3.28 -6.41 3.84
C VAL A 84 3.47 -5.40 2.72
N TYR A 85 2.59 -5.42 1.71
CA TYR A 85 2.64 -4.48 0.60
C TYR A 85 2.42 -3.02 1.06
N LEU A 86 1.34 -2.77 1.80
CA LEU A 86 1.01 -1.45 2.35
C LEU A 86 2.13 -0.93 3.25
N PHE A 87 2.68 -1.78 4.11
CA PHE A 87 3.77 -1.42 5.01
C PHE A 87 5.06 -1.03 4.25
N VAL A 88 5.54 -1.89 3.36
CA VAL A 88 6.83 -1.67 2.68
C VAL A 88 6.79 -0.44 1.76
N PHE A 89 5.70 -0.28 1.01
CA PHE A 89 5.59 0.81 0.03
C PHE A 89 5.03 2.10 0.63
N GLY A 90 4.10 2.02 1.58
CA GLY A 90 3.59 3.18 2.31
C GLY A 90 4.71 3.86 3.10
N GLU A 91 5.44 3.09 3.92
CA GLU A 91 6.55 3.63 4.72
C GLU A 91 7.67 4.18 3.83
N PHE A 92 7.92 3.59 2.66
CA PHE A 92 8.90 4.13 1.70
C PHE A 92 8.51 5.51 1.18
N VAL A 93 7.24 5.71 0.83
CA VAL A 93 6.75 7.01 0.34
C VAL A 93 6.72 8.04 1.48
N ASP A 94 6.23 7.65 2.66
CA ASP A 94 6.23 8.52 3.84
C ASP A 94 7.66 8.96 4.19
N ALA A 95 8.63 8.06 4.06
CA ALA A 95 10.03 8.36 4.28
C ALA A 95 10.60 9.39 3.31
N LEU A 96 10.19 9.33 2.04
CA LEU A 96 10.62 10.29 1.04
C LEU A 96 9.98 11.67 1.24
N GLN A 97 8.78 11.72 1.81
CA GLN A 97 8.05 12.97 2.05
C GLN A 97 8.34 13.61 3.41
N SER A 98 8.90 12.84 4.35
CA SER A 98 9.19 13.34 5.69
C SER A 98 10.32 14.37 5.69
N CYS A 99 10.01 15.57 6.17
CA CYS A 99 11.00 16.63 6.44
C CYS A 99 11.61 16.51 7.85
N MET A 100 11.08 15.65 8.71
CA MET A 100 11.47 15.56 10.13
C MET A 100 12.27 14.30 10.45
N MET A 101 12.25 13.30 9.57
CA MET A 101 12.88 12.03 9.86
C MET A 101 14.40 12.08 9.66
N ALA A 102 15.12 11.38 10.53
CA ALA A 102 16.59 11.33 10.47
C ALA A 102 17.06 10.60 9.21
N HIS A 103 18.15 11.08 8.60
CA HIS A 103 18.74 10.47 7.40
C HIS A 103 19.04 8.96 7.55
N LYS A 104 19.41 8.51 8.75
CA LYS A 104 19.61 7.08 9.03
C LYS A 104 18.35 6.25 8.77
N HIS A 105 17.18 6.73 9.19
CA HIS A 105 15.92 6.03 8.97
C HIS A 105 15.53 6.04 7.49
N HIS A 106 15.77 7.14 6.77
CA HIS A 106 15.53 7.20 5.31
C HIS A 106 16.31 6.09 4.60
N VAL A 107 17.61 5.95 4.92
CA VAL A 107 18.48 4.93 4.32
C VAL A 107 18.03 3.52 4.69
N GLN A 108 17.64 3.29 5.95
CA GLN A 108 17.15 1.99 6.40
C GLN A 108 15.87 1.55 5.66
N ILE A 109 14.90 2.45 5.55
CA ILE A 109 13.64 2.19 4.84
C ILE A 109 13.92 1.94 3.35
N ALA A 110 14.74 2.78 2.71
CA ALA A 110 15.11 2.60 1.31
C ALA A 110 15.83 1.27 1.06
N LEU A 111 16.77 0.88 1.92
CA LEU A 111 17.46 -0.42 1.82
C LEU A 111 16.51 -1.59 1.99
N ARG A 112 15.59 -1.53 2.96
CA ARG A 112 14.59 -2.57 3.19
C ARG A 112 13.66 -2.71 1.98
N THR A 113 13.14 -1.60 1.45
CA THR A 113 12.29 -1.61 0.25
C THR A 113 13.03 -2.15 -0.96
N LYS A 114 14.31 -1.80 -1.13
CA LYS A 114 15.15 -2.36 -2.19
C LYS A 114 15.36 -3.86 -2.03
N LEU A 115 15.76 -4.33 -0.85
CA LEU A 115 15.95 -5.76 -0.58
C LEU A 115 14.67 -6.56 -0.79
N PHE A 116 13.53 -6.00 -0.40
CA PHE A 116 12.22 -6.59 -0.67
C PHE A 116 11.99 -6.75 -2.17
N LEU A 117 12.16 -5.69 -2.97
CA LEU A 117 12.02 -5.75 -4.43
C LEU A 117 13.00 -6.72 -5.09
N ASP A 118 14.26 -6.77 -4.63
CA ASP A 118 15.29 -7.66 -5.19
C ASP A 118 14.99 -9.15 -4.90
N THR A 119 14.36 -9.42 -3.76
CA THR A 119 13.91 -10.77 -3.36
C THR A 119 12.58 -11.14 -4.03
N TRP A 120 11.76 -10.14 -4.32
CA TRP A 120 10.45 -10.27 -4.94
C TRP A 120 10.56 -10.42 -6.47
N LYS A 121 11.27 -11.47 -6.90
CA LYS A 121 11.36 -11.92 -8.29
C LYS A 121 10.38 -13.04 -8.60
#